data_AF-A0A441XCD1-F1
#
_entry.id   AF-A0A441XCD1-F1
#
_cell.length_a   1.000
_cell.length_b   1.000
_cell.length_c   1.000
_cell.angle_alpha   90.00
_cell.angle_beta   90.00
_cell.angle_gamma   90.00
#
_symmetry.space_group_name_H-M   'P 1'
#
loop_
_entity.id
_entity.type
_entity.pdbx_description
1 polymer ?
#
loop_
_entity_poly.entity_id
_entity_poly.type
_entity_poly.pdbx_seq_one_letter_code
_entity_poly.pdbx_strand_id
1 'polypeptide(L)'
;MSDSQAVVIPIQRNLQPGARWQPEVGEEARDLVARKLGHESQETQDQLLESAASILSKSANPHAGRETGLVVGYVQSGKTLSFSTVMALARDNGFQLVIVVAGISKPLLNQSTQRLRRDLRIDDVDGPLRWKLYTNPTDNENNRRHIQQTLQDWRDPDVAQSERQSL
;
A
#
# COMPACT_ATOMS: atom_id res chain seq x y z
N MET A 1 -47.74 -15.80 21.04
CA MET A 1 -46.87 -15.63 19.87
C MET A 1 -46.03 -14.39 20.15
N SER A 2 -44.82 -14.59 20.67
CA SER A 2 -43.91 -13.51 21.04
C SER A 2 -42.93 -13.33 19.88
N ASP A 3 -43.01 -12.17 19.23
CA ASP A 3 -42.15 -11.82 18.11
C ASP A 3 -40.81 -11.32 18.67
N SER A 4 -39.79 -12.18 18.62
CA SER A 4 -38.43 -11.84 19.03
C SER A 4 -37.81 -10.96 17.94
N GLN A 5 -37.92 -9.64 18.09
CA GLN A 5 -37.16 -8.70 17.28
C GLN A 5 -35.67 -9.01 17.44
N ALA A 6 -35.06 -9.52 16.37
CA ALA A 6 -33.62 -9.63 16.26
C ALA A 6 -33.04 -8.21 16.33
N VAL A 7 -32.43 -7.88 17.47
CA VAL A 7 -31.68 -6.63 17.64
C VAL A 7 -30.44 -6.76 16.77
N VAL A 8 -30.50 -6.24 15.55
CA VAL A 8 -29.31 -6.00 14.73
C VAL A 8 -28.58 -4.84 15.39
N ILE A 9 -27.65 -5.16 16.29
CA ILE A 9 -26.69 -4.18 16.80
C ILE A 9 -25.70 -3.95 15.66
N PRO A 10 -25.72 -2.80 14.94
CA PRO A 10 -24.66 -2.52 14.00
C PRO A 10 -23.37 -2.50 14.81
N ILE A 11 -22.42 -3.38 14.45
CA ILE A 11 -21.06 -3.32 15.00
C ILE A 11 -20.54 -1.94 14.62
N GLN A 12 -20.60 -0.99 15.55
CA GLN A 12 -19.96 0.31 15.40
C GLN A 12 -18.46 0.03 15.38
N ARG A 13 -17.92 -0.15 14.17
CA ARG A 13 -16.48 -0.20 13.95
C ARG A 13 -15.97 1.18 14.34
N ASN A 14 -15.44 1.31 15.55
CA ASN A 14 -14.88 2.56 16.05
C ASN A 14 -13.63 2.90 15.24
N LEU A 15 -13.83 3.62 14.14
CA LEU A 15 -12.75 4.18 13.35
C LEU A 15 -12.03 5.24 14.19
N GLN A 16 -10.70 5.25 14.11
CA GLN A 16 -9.87 6.30 14.72
C GLN A 16 -10.33 7.69 14.26
N PRO A 17 -10.18 8.76 15.06
CA PRO A 17 -10.54 10.11 14.64
C PRO A 17 -9.92 10.49 13.28
N GLY A 18 -10.76 10.84 12.31
CA GLY A 18 -10.34 11.20 10.94
C GLY A 18 -10.13 10.03 9.98
N ALA A 19 -10.27 8.78 10.43
CA ALA A 19 -10.29 7.62 9.54
C ALA A 19 -11.58 7.58 8.72
N ARG A 20 -11.44 7.36 7.41
CA ARG A 20 -12.53 7.27 6.42
C ARG A 20 -12.95 5.82 6.16
N TRP A 21 -12.07 4.86 6.43
CA TRP A 21 -12.27 3.42 6.26
C TRP A 21 -11.26 2.64 7.10
N GLN A 22 -11.37 1.31 7.18
CA GLN A 22 -10.47 0.46 7.95
C GLN A 22 -9.62 -0.40 7.02
N PRO A 23 -8.31 -0.14 6.90
CA PRO A 23 -7.41 -0.97 6.13
C PRO A 23 -7.22 -2.35 6.74
N GLU A 24 -7.16 -3.35 5.89
CA GLU A 24 -6.79 -4.72 6.22
C GLU A 24 -5.28 -4.88 6.09
N VAL A 25 -4.63 -5.44 7.10
CA VAL A 25 -3.22 -5.82 7.00
C VAL A 25 -3.17 -7.15 6.27
N GLY A 26 -2.53 -7.20 5.09
CA GLY A 26 -2.42 -8.39 4.25
C GLY A 26 -1.04 -9.04 4.33
N GLU A 27 -0.72 -9.85 3.32
CA GLU A 27 0.53 -10.61 3.26
C GLU A 27 1.72 -9.70 2.97
N GLU A 28 1.58 -8.73 2.07
CA GLU A 28 2.70 -7.86 1.68
C GLU A 28 3.20 -7.02 2.86
N ALA A 29 2.27 -6.44 3.64
CA ALA A 29 2.63 -5.66 4.82
C ALA A 29 3.28 -6.51 5.91
N ARG A 30 2.75 -7.71 6.18
CA ARG A 30 3.32 -8.63 7.18
C ARG A 30 4.70 -9.10 6.77
N ASP A 31 4.88 -9.53 5.52
CA ASP A 31 6.16 -10.00 4.99
C ASP A 31 7.23 -8.91 5.04
N LEU A 32 6.86 -7.66 4.73
CA LEU A 32 7.78 -6.53 4.79
C LEU A 32 8.23 -6.25 6.23
N VAL A 33 7.29 -6.24 7.19
CA VAL A 33 7.60 -5.98 8.61
C VAL A 33 8.41 -7.13 9.21
N ALA A 34 8.02 -8.39 8.98
CA ALA A 34 8.74 -9.55 9.49
C ALA A 34 10.20 -9.60 8.99
N ARG A 35 10.45 -9.23 7.73
CA ARG A 35 11.82 -9.21 7.18
C ARG A 35 12.66 -8.06 7.72
N LYS A 36 12.06 -6.90 7.99
CA LYS A 36 12.79 -5.69 8.42
C LYS A 36 12.97 -5.60 9.92
N LEU A 37 11.99 -6.09 10.68
CA LEU A 37 11.90 -5.99 12.14
C LEU A 37 11.76 -7.37 12.81
N GLY A 38 12.10 -8.47 12.14
CA GLY A 38 11.99 -9.81 12.74
C GLY A 38 12.86 -10.04 13.98
N HIS A 39 13.81 -9.14 14.27
CA HIS A 39 14.62 -9.12 15.49
C HIS A 39 14.00 -8.25 16.61
N GLU A 40 13.00 -7.44 16.30
CA GLU A 40 12.26 -6.61 17.24
C GLU A 40 11.09 -7.38 17.85
N SER A 41 10.52 -6.86 18.94
CA SER A 41 9.34 -7.45 19.58
C SER A 41 8.11 -7.41 18.66
N GLN A 42 7.19 -8.35 18.88
CA GLN A 42 5.88 -8.35 18.20
C GLN A 42 5.13 -7.02 18.42
N GLU A 43 5.22 -6.45 19.63
CA GLU A 43 4.61 -5.16 19.93
C GLU A 43 5.15 -4.03 19.03
N THR A 44 6.46 -3.95 18.81
CA THR A 44 7.05 -2.95 17.91
C THR A 44 6.58 -3.14 16.46
N GLN A 45 6.44 -4.40 16.02
CA GLN A 45 5.94 -4.73 14.69
C GLN A 45 4.46 -4.31 14.53
N ASP A 46 3.64 -4.62 15.53
CA ASP A 46 2.21 -4.26 15.56
C ASP A 46 2.01 -2.74 15.60
N GLN A 47 2.78 -2.02 16.42
CA GLN A 47 2.73 -0.55 16.48
C GLN A 47 3.04 0.11 15.13
N LEU A 48 3.98 -0.45 14.37
CA LEU A 48 4.29 0.04 13.03
C LEU A 48 3.13 -0.23 12.06
N LEU A 49 2.55 -1.43 12.07
CA LEU A 49 1.41 -1.80 11.23
C LEU A 49 0.18 -0.94 11.56
N GLU A 50 -0.13 -0.74 12.83
CA GLU A 50 -1.22 0.14 13.28
C GLU A 50 -0.98 1.59 12.85
N SER A 51 0.24 2.08 12.98
CA SER A 51 0.60 3.44 12.53
C SER A 51 0.41 3.59 11.03
N ALA A 52 0.83 2.60 10.24
CA ALA A 52 0.64 2.59 8.79
C ALA A 52 -0.83 2.50 8.39
N ALA A 53 -1.61 1.63 9.04
CA ALA A 53 -3.06 1.51 8.85
C ALA A 53 -3.78 2.81 9.24
N SER A 54 -3.38 3.48 10.31
CA SER A 54 -3.92 4.78 10.71
C SER A 54 -3.65 5.85 9.66
N ILE A 55 -2.48 5.86 9.03
CA ILE A 55 -2.17 6.77 7.92
C ILE A 55 -3.05 6.45 6.71
N LEU A 56 -3.11 5.19 6.28
CA LEU A 56 -3.85 4.78 5.09
C LEU A 56 -5.37 4.97 5.26
N SER A 57 -5.89 4.76 6.48
CA SER A 57 -7.32 4.92 6.81
C SER A 57 -7.86 6.33 6.55
N LYS A 58 -7.00 7.34 6.57
CA LYS A 58 -7.35 8.74 6.30
C LYS A 58 -7.46 9.06 4.81
N SER A 59 -6.96 8.17 3.95
CA SER A 59 -7.05 8.28 2.49
C SER A 59 -8.43 7.83 1.96
N ALA A 60 -8.65 7.93 0.65
CA ALA A 60 -9.86 7.42 0.03
C ALA A 60 -9.91 5.88 0.12
N ASN A 61 -11.10 5.32 0.36
CA ASN A 61 -11.30 3.87 0.28
C ASN A 61 -11.21 3.43 -1.20
N PRO A 62 -10.27 2.53 -1.56
CA PRO A 62 -10.04 2.10 -2.94
C PRO A 62 -11.24 1.38 -3.57
N HIS A 63 -12.20 0.90 -2.76
CA HIS A 63 -13.41 0.21 -3.22
C HIS A 63 -14.66 1.10 -3.25
N ALA A 64 -14.64 2.30 -2.66
CA ALA A 64 -15.83 3.13 -2.51
C ALA A 64 -16.00 4.20 -3.61
N GLY A 65 -15.04 4.37 -4.52
CA GLY A 65 -15.13 5.37 -5.58
C GLY A 65 -13.84 5.62 -6.35
N ARG A 66 -13.84 6.64 -7.23
CA ARG A 66 -12.69 7.05 -8.07
C ARG A 66 -11.93 8.25 -7.46
N GLU A 67 -11.84 8.33 -6.15
CA GLU A 67 -11.16 9.42 -5.47
C GLU A 67 -9.65 9.20 -5.41
N THR A 68 -8.86 10.24 -5.63
CA THR A 68 -7.42 10.23 -5.39
C THR A 68 -7.14 10.74 -3.98
N GLY A 69 -6.60 9.89 -3.11
CA GLY A 69 -6.11 10.29 -1.79
C GLY A 69 -4.66 10.77 -1.87
N LEU A 70 -4.35 11.89 -1.21
CA LEU A 70 -2.96 12.35 -1.02
C LEU A 70 -2.58 12.19 0.46
N VAL A 71 -1.57 11.37 0.72
CA VAL A 71 -0.97 11.25 2.04
C VAL A 71 0.31 12.07 2.07
N VAL A 72 0.37 13.09 2.94
CA VAL A 72 1.56 13.93 3.13
C VAL A 72 2.17 13.61 4.49
N GLY A 73 3.45 13.24 4.50
CA GLY A 73 4.20 12.97 5.73
C GLY A 73 5.59 13.59 5.67
N TYR A 74 6.04 14.17 6.78
CA TYR A 74 7.40 14.71 6.90
C TYR A 74 8.40 13.57 7.15
N VAL A 75 9.23 13.23 6.16
CA VAL A 75 10.27 12.19 6.27
C VAL A 75 11.44 12.73 7.10
N GLN A 76 11.67 12.13 8.27
CA GLN A 76 12.86 12.29 9.12
C GLN A 76 13.44 10.89 9.39
N SER A 77 14.71 10.80 9.79
CA SER A 77 15.44 9.54 9.99
C SER A 77 14.63 8.56 10.86
N GLY A 78 14.21 7.43 10.29
CA GLY A 78 13.36 6.41 10.92
C GLY A 78 12.06 6.12 10.17
N LYS A 79 11.49 7.09 9.42
CA LYS A 79 10.16 6.91 8.76
C LYS A 79 10.17 6.15 7.44
N THR A 80 11.33 5.70 6.94
CA THR A 80 11.33 5.05 5.62
C THR A 80 10.63 3.70 5.65
N LEU A 81 10.77 2.95 6.74
CA LEU A 81 10.04 1.71 6.92
C LEU A 81 8.54 1.97 6.97
N SER A 82 8.09 2.99 7.72
CA SER A 82 6.67 3.40 7.74
C SER A 82 6.12 3.72 6.36
N PHE A 83 6.91 4.39 5.50
CA PHE A 83 6.51 4.69 4.13
C PHE A 83 6.30 3.41 3.31
N SER A 84 7.29 2.51 3.29
CA SER A 84 7.17 1.23 2.56
C SER A 84 6.05 0.35 3.14
N THR A 85 5.81 0.37 4.45
CA THR A 85 4.68 -0.33 5.10
C THR A 85 3.33 0.24 4.67
N VAL A 86 3.19 1.56 4.54
CA VAL A 86 1.95 2.16 3.99
C VAL A 86 1.73 1.75 2.54
N MET A 87 2.78 1.67 1.71
CA MET A 87 2.67 1.18 0.33
C MET A 87 2.25 -0.28 0.28
N ALA A 88 2.87 -1.14 1.10
CA ALA A 88 2.51 -2.55 1.24
C ALA A 88 1.03 -2.71 1.65
N LEU A 89 0.58 -1.96 2.65
CA LEU A 89 -0.82 -1.94 3.06
C LEU A 89 -1.74 -1.43 1.94
N ALA A 90 -1.34 -0.39 1.19
CA ALA A 90 -2.14 0.10 0.08
C ALA A 90 -2.32 -1.01 -0.98
N ARG A 91 -1.26 -1.76 -1.30
CA ARG A 91 -1.37 -2.92 -2.17
C ARG A 91 -2.33 -3.97 -1.60
N ASP A 92 -2.18 -4.35 -0.34
CA ASP A 92 -3.04 -5.34 0.32
C ASP A 92 -4.53 -4.95 0.23
N ASN A 93 -4.82 -3.65 0.24
CA ASN A 93 -6.18 -3.10 0.20
C ASN A 93 -6.65 -2.72 -1.22
N GLY A 94 -5.92 -3.08 -2.26
CA GLY A 94 -6.40 -2.94 -3.63
C GLY A 94 -6.03 -1.64 -4.34
N PHE A 95 -5.04 -0.89 -3.84
CA PHE A 95 -4.50 0.25 -4.57
C PHE A 95 -3.68 -0.23 -5.79
N GLN A 96 -4.11 0.21 -6.97
CA GLN A 96 -3.52 -0.15 -8.26
C GLN A 96 -2.26 0.64 -8.58
N LEU A 97 -2.18 1.87 -8.07
CA LEU A 97 -1.12 2.84 -8.40
C LEU A 97 -0.69 3.58 -7.14
N VAL A 98 0.62 3.64 -6.91
CA VAL A 98 1.26 4.40 -5.85
C VAL A 98 2.28 5.36 -6.46
N ILE A 99 2.03 6.67 -6.32
CA ILE A 99 2.93 7.70 -6.84
C ILE A 99 3.83 8.19 -5.71
N VAL A 100 5.15 8.01 -5.85
CA VAL A 100 6.15 8.50 -4.91
C VAL A 100 6.89 9.70 -5.48
N VAL A 101 6.79 10.85 -4.82
CA VAL A 101 7.54 12.06 -5.18
C VAL A 101 8.79 12.14 -4.30
N ALA A 102 9.94 11.73 -4.85
CA ALA A 102 11.18 11.60 -4.09
C ALA A 102 12.25 12.65 -4.49
N GLY A 103 12.32 13.73 -3.71
CA GLY A 103 13.40 14.72 -3.77
C GLY A 103 13.42 15.59 -5.04
N ILE A 104 14.20 16.67 -4.99
CA ILE A 104 14.35 17.61 -6.11
C ILE A 104 15.59 17.32 -6.97
N SER A 105 16.52 16.49 -6.49
CA SER A 105 17.80 16.21 -7.15
C SER A 105 17.92 14.74 -7.58
N LYS A 106 18.67 14.50 -8.66
CA LYS A 106 18.91 13.14 -9.19
C LYS A 106 19.52 12.18 -8.15
N PRO A 107 20.50 12.59 -7.30
CA PRO A 107 21.04 11.70 -6.28
C PRO A 107 20.02 11.26 -5.22
N LEU A 108 19.18 12.19 -4.75
CA LEU A 108 18.14 11.89 -3.75
C LEU A 108 17.07 10.97 -4.33
N LEU A 109 16.65 11.23 -5.57
CA LEU A 109 15.73 10.36 -6.29
C LEU A 109 16.31 8.94 -6.41
N ASN A 110 17.55 8.81 -6.88
CA ASN A 110 18.19 7.50 -7.05
C ASN A 110 18.28 6.74 -5.73
N GLN A 111 18.62 7.42 -4.63
CA GLN A 111 18.68 6.80 -3.31
C GLN A 111 17.31 6.29 -2.85
N SER A 112 16.26 7.11 -2.98
CA SER A 112 14.89 6.72 -2.63
C SER A 112 14.39 5.56 -3.49
N THR A 113 14.63 5.61 -4.81
CA THR A 113 14.25 4.56 -5.75
C THR A 113 14.92 3.23 -5.42
N GLN A 114 16.25 3.22 -5.18
CA GLN A 114 16.98 1.99 -4.81
C GLN A 114 16.49 1.41 -3.49
N ARG A 115 16.15 2.27 -2.52
CA ARG A 115 15.61 1.81 -1.24
C ARG A 115 14.24 1.15 -1.39
N LEU A 116 13.34 1.76 -2.17
CA LEU A 116 12.02 1.18 -2.46
C LEU A 116 12.12 -0.16 -3.17
N ARG A 117 12.98 -0.25 -4.19
CA ARG A 117 13.26 -1.52 -4.89
C ARG A 117 13.65 -2.64 -3.94
N ARG A 118 14.54 -2.35 -2.99
CA ARG A 118 14.99 -3.31 -1.98
C ARG A 118 13.90 -3.67 -0.98
N ASP A 119 13.18 -2.68 -0.45
CA ASP A 119 12.19 -2.90 0.59
C ASP A 119 11.01 -3.74 0.06
N LEU A 120 10.55 -3.43 -1.15
CA LEU A 120 9.42 -4.08 -1.83
C LEU A 120 9.81 -5.26 -2.74
N ARG A 121 11.08 -5.71 -2.68
CA ARG A 121 11.60 -6.87 -3.46
C ARG A 121 11.37 -6.79 -4.97
N ILE A 122 11.38 -5.58 -5.53
CA ILE A 122 11.00 -5.36 -6.94
C ILE A 122 11.99 -6.05 -7.90
N ASP A 123 13.26 -6.12 -7.51
CA ASP A 123 14.32 -6.72 -8.32
C ASP A 123 14.74 -8.13 -7.82
N ASP A 124 14.01 -8.72 -6.86
CA ASP A 124 14.33 -10.06 -6.36
C ASP A 124 13.88 -11.13 -7.37
N VAL A 125 14.81 -11.97 -7.83
CA VAL A 125 14.54 -13.04 -8.80
C VAL A 125 13.52 -14.05 -8.28
N ASP A 126 13.61 -14.39 -6.99
CA ASP A 126 12.66 -15.28 -6.29
C ASP A 126 11.63 -14.46 -5.47
N GLY A 127 11.48 -13.18 -5.81
CA GLY A 127 10.53 -12.26 -5.20
C GLY A 127 9.10 -12.48 -5.70
N PRO A 128 8.09 -12.20 -4.87
CA PRO A 128 6.73 -12.18 -5.37
C PRO A 128 6.62 -11.01 -6.36
N LEU A 129 6.10 -11.27 -7.56
CA LEU A 129 5.97 -10.30 -8.67
C LEU A 129 4.85 -9.28 -8.41
N ARG A 130 4.88 -8.64 -7.25
CA ARG A 130 3.81 -7.81 -6.68
C ARG A 130 3.86 -6.36 -7.18
N TRP A 131 4.98 -5.91 -7.69
CA TRP A 131 5.23 -4.50 -7.97
C TRP A 131 5.79 -4.28 -9.37
N LYS A 132 5.35 -3.20 -10.03
CA LYS A 132 5.91 -2.75 -11.30
C LYS A 132 6.33 -1.29 -11.20
N LEU A 133 7.62 -1.05 -11.07
CA LEU A 133 8.17 0.28 -10.82
C LEU A 133 8.48 1.06 -12.10
N TYR A 134 8.00 2.31 -12.16
CA TYR A 134 8.39 3.30 -13.16
C TYR A 134 9.10 4.48 -12.50
N THR A 135 10.29 4.84 -12.97
CA THR A 135 11.05 6.00 -12.48
C THR A 135 11.05 7.09 -13.53
N ASN A 136 10.40 8.24 -13.23
CA ASN A 136 10.24 9.37 -14.15
C ASN A 136 9.85 8.95 -15.60
N PRO A 137 8.75 8.19 -15.78
CA PRO A 137 8.33 7.80 -17.12
C PRO A 137 8.01 9.06 -17.94
N THR A 138 8.59 9.16 -19.13
CA THR A 138 8.22 10.21 -20.09
C THR A 138 6.87 9.89 -20.74
N ASP A 139 6.14 10.93 -21.15
CA ASP A 139 4.93 10.75 -21.95
C ASP A 139 5.30 10.28 -23.36
N ASN A 140 5.25 8.97 -23.55
CA ASN A 140 5.40 8.32 -24.84
C ASN A 140 4.44 7.13 -24.94
N GLU A 141 4.20 6.70 -26.17
CA GLU A 141 3.23 5.65 -26.47
C GLU A 141 3.54 4.32 -25.77
N ASN A 142 4.81 3.94 -25.69
CA ASN A 142 5.22 2.69 -25.04
C ASN A 142 4.93 2.71 -23.54
N ASN A 143 5.27 3.82 -22.86
CA ASN A 143 4.99 3.99 -21.43
C ASN A 143 3.48 4.02 -21.17
N ARG A 144 2.71 4.78 -21.97
CA ARG A 144 1.24 4.81 -21.84
C ARG A 144 0.65 3.42 -21.99
N ARG A 145 1.04 2.68 -23.03
CA ARG A 145 0.57 1.31 -23.27
C ARG A 145 0.91 0.38 -22.10
N HIS A 146 2.14 0.39 -21.63
CA HIS A 146 2.55 -0.49 -20.53
C HIS A 146 1.83 -0.17 -19.21
N ILE A 147 1.66 1.11 -18.89
CA ILE A 147 0.93 1.54 -17.69
C ILE A 147 -0.55 1.15 -17.80
N GLN A 148 -1.18 1.41 -18.95
CA GLN A 148 -2.57 1.04 -19.19
C GLN A 148 -2.77 -0.47 -19.11
N GLN A 149 -1.86 -1.28 -19.69
CA GLN A 149 -1.93 -2.73 -19.63
C GLN A 149 -1.87 -3.22 -18.19
N THR A 150 -0.89 -2.76 -17.41
CA THR A 150 -0.77 -3.19 -16.00
C THR A 150 -1.98 -2.81 -15.15
N LEU A 151 -2.59 -1.65 -15.41
CA LEU A 151 -3.84 -1.25 -14.75
C LEU A 151 -5.06 -2.07 -15.21
N GLN A 152 -5.06 -2.56 -16.46
CA GLN A 152 -6.09 -3.46 -16.99
C GLN A 152 -5.96 -4.85 -16.39
N ASP A 153 -4.77 -5.44 -16.41
CA ASP A 153 -4.47 -6.77 -15.84
C ASP A 153 -4.85 -6.83 -14.35
N TRP A 154 -4.63 -5.73 -13.62
CA TRP A 154 -5.02 -5.66 -12.21
C TRP A 154 -6.54 -5.80 -12.01
N ARG A 155 -7.34 -5.24 -12.93
CA ARG A 155 -8.81 -5.27 -12.84
C ARG A 155 -9.43 -6.54 -13.39
N ASP A 156 -8.64 -7.36 -14.06
CA ASP A 156 -9.09 -8.60 -14.66
C ASP A 156 -9.50 -9.59 -13.55
N PRO A 157 -10.78 -10.04 -13.52
CA PRO A 157 -11.24 -11.01 -12.53
C PRO A 157 -10.56 -12.38 -12.68
N ASP A 158 -9.99 -12.69 -13.86
CA ASP A 158 -9.35 -13.96 -14.14
C ASP A 158 -7.87 -13.99 -13.69
N VAL A 159 -7.29 -12.83 -13.37
CA VAL A 159 -5.94 -12.73 -12.77
C VAL A 159 -6.03 -12.90 -11.26
N ALA A 160 -5.33 -13.90 -10.72
CA ALA A 160 -5.33 -14.18 -9.29
C ALA A 160 -4.83 -12.95 -8.49
N GLN A 161 -5.42 -12.70 -7.33
CA GLN A 161 -5.10 -11.50 -6.53
C GLN A 161 -3.60 -11.40 -6.17
N SER A 162 -2.95 -12.55 -5.97
CA SER A 162 -1.50 -12.66 -5.72
C SER A 162 -0.63 -12.26 -6.93
N GLU A 163 -1.15 -12.39 -8.15
CA GLU A 163 -0.45 -12.12 -9.41
C GLU A 163 -0.65 -10.69 -9.92
N ARG A 164 -1.66 -9.97 -9.41
CA ARG A 164 -1.96 -8.58 -9.79
C ARG A 164 -0.83 -7.65 -9.35
N GLN A 165 -0.19 -6.92 -10.26
CA GLN A 165 0.93 -6.04 -9.92
C GLN A 165 0.45 -4.62 -9.59
N SER A 166 0.83 -4.08 -8.44
CA SER A 166 0.63 -2.66 -8.12
C SER A 166 1.75 -1.83 -8.76
N LEU A 167 1.37 -0.66 -9.28
CA LEU A 167 2.21 0.22 -10.10
C LEU A 167 2.84 1.33 -9.26
#